data_AF-R7USR1-F1
#
_entry.id   AF-R7USR1-F1
#
_cell.length_a   1.000
_cell.length_b   1.000
_cell.length_c   1.000
_cell.angle_alpha   90.00
_cell.angle_beta   90.00
_cell.angle_gamma   90.00
#
_symmetry.space_group_name_H-M   'P 1'
#
loop_
_entity.id
_entity.type
_entity.pdbx_description
1 polymer ?
#
loop_
_entity_poly.entity_id
_entity_poly.type
_entity_poly.pdbx_seq_one_letter_code
_entity_poly.pdbx_strand_id
1 'polypeptide(L)'
;MTKLVENSSNQSLVKILMLLFVALSLLVTFYWSELSSKPIQKSAQLRQDNQKKPICSKQFFRRYIQQNHYYPSIVEWADNFTSFQPLACEIVPANIPNCLQKSQIRSIGVLGDSQGKRYALSLQTKLKKAGIACTTIEHEHHGDGKANVNYFARGNQTLRIKTVMGDSYKCNRCASFRSQCQLPGELQKTLRIEYISADLFPAQRHISLGSSNITYEEILFDSYLGNHFPDFNLFFIPMNHLKKYSAANFRDHFEHFLSILKKRKPARSEVYLLPGTAEFESPRVPKSRYKYKRFFGLLALDQIHVLNQNMFSMLKRDIIEHTTSKIYSFLDLVNVTSSLVTLSNDGVHFQPVWYDVLIEAIMGVHCQN
;
A
#
# COMPACT_ATOMS: atom_id res chain seq x y z
N MET A 1 46.06 -56.05 -27.81
CA MET A 1 45.36 -56.52 -26.60
C MET A 1 45.42 -55.39 -25.57
N THR A 2 44.34 -54.60 -25.45
CA THR A 2 44.28 -53.45 -24.53
C THR A 2 43.01 -53.61 -23.70
N LYS A 3 43.16 -53.93 -22.41
CA LYS A 3 42.03 -54.10 -21.48
C LYS A 3 41.60 -52.72 -20.98
N LEU A 4 40.34 -52.35 -21.28
CA LEU A 4 39.63 -51.24 -20.66
C LEU A 4 39.30 -51.62 -19.22
N VAL A 5 39.81 -50.85 -18.27
CA VAL A 5 39.48 -50.93 -16.85
C VAL A 5 38.25 -50.04 -16.63
N GLU A 6 37.09 -50.66 -16.43
CA GLU A 6 35.84 -49.97 -16.10
C GLU A 6 35.92 -49.38 -14.68
N ASN A 7 35.81 -48.07 -14.61
CA ASN A 7 35.86 -47.30 -13.37
C ASN A 7 34.45 -47.28 -12.72
N SER A 8 34.08 -48.38 -12.05
CA SER A 8 32.76 -48.58 -11.42
C SER A 8 32.52 -47.76 -10.14
N SER A 9 33.54 -47.04 -9.65
CA SER A 9 33.49 -46.30 -8.39
C SER A 9 32.61 -45.02 -8.44
N ASN A 10 32.45 -44.40 -9.61
CA ASN A 10 31.73 -43.13 -9.73
C ASN A 10 30.20 -43.24 -9.84
N GLN A 11 29.66 -44.40 -10.20
CA GLN A 11 28.19 -44.55 -10.34
C GLN A 11 27.47 -44.59 -9.00
N SER A 12 28.12 -45.07 -7.94
CA SER A 12 27.53 -45.13 -6.60
C SER A 12 27.38 -43.72 -6.00
N LEU A 13 28.40 -42.87 -6.16
CA LEU A 13 28.40 -41.52 -5.62
C LEU A 13 27.32 -40.62 -6.25
N VAL A 14 27.11 -40.75 -7.57
CA VAL A 14 26.08 -40.01 -8.30
C VAL A 14 24.68 -40.40 -7.85
N LYS A 15 24.43 -41.68 -7.58
CA LYS A 15 23.14 -42.16 -7.06
C LYS A 15 22.85 -41.63 -5.66
N ILE A 16 23.86 -41.57 -4.79
CA ILE A 16 23.73 -41.02 -3.43
C ILE A 16 23.43 -39.52 -3.47
N LEU A 17 24.13 -38.76 -4.32
CA LEU A 17 23.90 -37.32 -4.49
C LEU A 17 22.49 -37.00 -5.04
N MET A 18 21.99 -37.80 -6.00
CA MET A 18 20.63 -37.64 -6.50
C MET A 18 19.57 -37.91 -5.42
N LEU A 19 19.75 -38.96 -4.60
CA LEU A 19 18.84 -39.28 -3.50
C LEU A 19 18.82 -38.17 -2.43
N LEU A 20 19.98 -37.60 -2.10
CA LEU A 20 20.07 -36.46 -1.18
C LEU A 20 19.38 -35.22 -1.73
N PHE A 21 19.50 -34.94 -3.03
CA PHE A 21 18.85 -33.78 -3.66
C PHE A 21 17.32 -33.92 -3.69
N VAL A 22 16.81 -35.14 -3.94
CA VAL A 22 15.37 -35.45 -3.87
C VAL A 22 14.86 -35.37 -2.44
N ALA A 23 15.60 -35.90 -1.46
CA ALA A 23 15.23 -35.78 -0.05
C ALA A 23 15.20 -34.32 0.42
N LEU A 24 16.17 -33.49 0.01
CA LEU A 24 16.20 -32.06 0.34
C LEU A 24 15.03 -31.31 -0.30
N SER A 25 14.69 -31.60 -1.56
CA SER A 25 13.57 -30.95 -2.24
C SER A 25 12.22 -31.33 -1.64
N LEU A 26 12.07 -32.59 -1.21
CA LEU A 26 10.90 -33.06 -0.47
C LEU A 26 10.81 -32.42 0.92
N LEU A 27 11.92 -32.26 1.65
CA LEU A 27 11.92 -31.56 2.93
C LEU A 27 11.58 -30.07 2.79
N VAL A 28 12.10 -29.38 1.77
CA VAL A 28 11.79 -27.97 1.52
C VAL A 28 10.31 -27.79 1.13
N THR A 29 9.75 -28.70 0.32
CA THR A 29 8.32 -28.66 -0.04
C THR A 29 7.42 -29.03 1.13
N PHE A 30 7.80 -29.98 1.98
CA PHE A 30 7.06 -30.28 3.22
C PHE A 30 7.07 -29.09 4.18
N TYR A 31 8.23 -28.47 4.42
CA TYR A 31 8.37 -27.32 5.31
C TYR A 31 7.58 -26.09 4.81
N TRP A 32 7.57 -25.85 3.49
CA TRP A 32 6.73 -24.81 2.88
C TRP A 32 5.24 -25.13 2.96
N SER A 33 4.85 -26.40 2.74
CA SER A 33 3.45 -26.82 2.87
C SER A 33 2.95 -26.68 4.30
N GLU A 34 3.81 -26.91 5.30
CA GLU A 34 3.45 -26.86 6.71
C GLU A 34 3.42 -25.41 7.25
N LEU A 35 4.25 -24.51 6.69
CA LEU A 35 4.13 -23.06 6.89
C LEU A 35 2.91 -22.45 6.19
N SER A 36 2.50 -22.99 5.04
CA SER A 36 1.36 -22.49 4.25
C SER A 36 0.01 -23.04 4.73
N SER A 37 -0.03 -24.24 5.32
CA SER A 37 -1.28 -24.90 5.77
C SER A 37 -1.70 -24.60 7.22
N LYS A 38 -0.81 -24.00 8.05
CA LYS A 38 -1.12 -23.69 9.46
C LYS A 38 -1.95 -22.43 9.78
N PRO A 39 -2.43 -21.55 8.87
CA PRO A 39 -3.33 -20.47 9.28
C PRO A 39 -4.80 -20.92 9.45
N ILE A 40 -5.23 -22.00 8.80
CA ILE A 40 -6.67 -22.26 8.62
C ILE A 40 -7.29 -23.00 9.81
N GLN A 41 -6.62 -23.99 10.41
CA GLN A 41 -7.23 -24.78 11.49
C GLN A 41 -7.25 -24.09 12.88
N LYS A 42 -6.39 -23.09 13.15
CA LYS A 42 -6.49 -22.30 14.38
C LYS A 42 -7.63 -21.26 14.36
N SER A 43 -8.22 -20.98 13.19
CA SER A 43 -9.30 -20.00 13.05
C SER A 43 -10.66 -20.51 13.54
N ALA A 44 -10.90 -21.83 13.50
CA ALA A 44 -12.16 -22.42 13.94
C ALA A 44 -12.33 -22.44 15.47
N GLN A 45 -11.22 -22.39 16.22
CA GLN A 45 -11.22 -22.49 17.68
C GLN A 45 -11.29 -21.12 18.39
N LEU A 46 -11.28 -20.02 17.65
CA LEU A 46 -11.43 -18.64 18.15
C LEU A 46 -12.89 -18.16 18.20
N ARG A 47 -13.87 -19.03 17.92
CA ARG A 47 -15.31 -18.68 17.91
C ARG A 47 -16.05 -18.90 19.24
N GLN A 48 -15.35 -19.19 20.33
CA GLN A 48 -15.95 -19.31 21.66
C GLN A 48 -15.17 -18.49 22.70
N ASP A 49 -15.46 -17.19 22.74
CA ASP A 49 -15.64 -16.51 24.02
C ASP A 49 -16.42 -15.22 23.78
N ASN A 50 -17.43 -14.94 24.61
CA ASN A 50 -18.19 -13.68 24.65
C ASN A 50 -17.32 -12.50 25.16
N GLN A 51 -16.01 -12.56 24.94
CA GLN A 51 -15.08 -11.54 25.37
C GLN A 51 -15.14 -10.38 24.36
N LYS A 52 -15.53 -9.21 24.86
CA LYS A 52 -15.57 -7.98 24.06
C LYS A 52 -14.20 -7.75 23.42
N LYS A 53 -14.16 -7.74 22.08
CA LYS A 53 -12.92 -7.51 21.33
C LYS A 53 -12.34 -6.13 21.69
N PRO A 54 -11.01 -5.99 21.80
CA PRO A 54 -10.39 -4.68 22.00
C PRO A 54 -10.64 -3.78 20.80
N ILE A 55 -10.70 -2.46 21.00
CA ILE A 55 -10.86 -1.50 19.91
C ILE A 55 -9.58 -1.44 19.06
N CYS A 56 -9.73 -1.50 17.74
CA CYS A 56 -8.63 -1.29 16.81
C CYS A 56 -8.14 0.17 16.89
N SER A 57 -6.91 0.38 17.36
CA SER A 57 -6.24 1.67 17.44
C SER A 57 -4.78 1.54 17.01
N LYS A 58 -4.09 2.66 16.77
CA LYS A 58 -2.64 2.65 16.51
C LYS A 58 -1.86 1.90 17.59
N GLN A 59 -2.24 2.06 18.85
CA GLN A 59 -1.60 1.39 19.99
C GLN A 59 -1.87 -0.12 19.96
N PHE A 60 -3.10 -0.53 19.63
CA PHE A 60 -3.43 -1.94 19.46
C PHE A 60 -2.56 -2.59 18.38
N PHE A 61 -2.52 -2.00 17.17
CA PHE A 61 -1.73 -2.55 16.06
C PHE A 61 -0.26 -2.66 16.42
N ARG A 62 0.32 -1.66 17.09
CA ARG A 62 1.71 -1.73 17.57
C ARG A 62 1.94 -2.93 18.48
N ARG A 63 1.12 -3.10 19.51
CA ARG A 63 1.22 -4.23 20.46
C ARG A 63 1.05 -5.57 19.76
N TYR A 64 0.07 -5.66 18.87
CA TYR A 64 -0.19 -6.87 18.09
C TYR A 64 1.03 -7.24 17.23
N ILE A 65 1.60 -6.28 16.49
CA ILE A 65 2.77 -6.49 15.62
C ILE A 65 4.01 -6.82 16.45
N GLN A 66 4.16 -6.21 17.63
CA GLN A 66 5.24 -6.53 18.57
C GLN A 66 5.18 -7.98 19.04
N GLN A 67 3.98 -8.49 19.35
CA GLN A 67 3.76 -9.85 19.84
C GLN A 67 3.79 -10.91 18.73
N ASN A 68 3.16 -10.63 17.59
CA ASN A 68 2.89 -11.63 16.55
C ASN A 68 3.84 -11.52 15.36
N HIS A 69 4.61 -10.42 15.27
CA HIS A 69 5.52 -10.17 14.16
C HIS A 69 4.87 -10.20 12.77
N TYR A 70 3.57 -9.93 12.69
CA TYR A 70 2.80 -9.76 11.45
C TYR A 70 1.58 -8.85 11.70
N TYR A 71 0.95 -8.35 10.63
CA TYR A 71 -0.35 -7.67 10.73
C TYR A 71 -1.47 -8.62 11.17
N PRO A 72 -2.57 -8.13 11.76
CA PRO A 72 -3.81 -8.90 11.79
C PRO A 72 -4.21 -9.22 10.33
N SER A 73 -4.23 -10.50 9.98
CA SER A 73 -4.43 -10.96 8.60
C SER A 73 -5.82 -11.53 8.36
N ILE A 74 -6.51 -11.98 9.40
CA ILE A 74 -7.82 -12.59 9.30
C ILE A 74 -8.89 -11.53 9.60
N VAL A 75 -9.78 -11.32 8.64
CA VAL A 75 -10.93 -10.43 8.75
C VAL A 75 -12.22 -11.17 8.50
N GLU A 76 -13.30 -10.68 9.12
CA GLU A 76 -14.67 -11.09 8.86
C GLU A 76 -15.38 -9.96 8.12
N TRP A 77 -15.94 -10.27 6.96
CA TRP A 77 -16.73 -9.34 6.17
C TRP A 77 -18.19 -9.42 6.58
N ALA A 78 -18.88 -8.28 6.61
CA ALA A 78 -20.34 -8.29 6.63
C ALA A 78 -20.87 -8.91 5.33
N ASP A 79 -22.01 -9.61 5.40
CA ASP A 79 -22.59 -10.37 4.27
C ASP A 79 -22.82 -9.52 3.00
N ASN A 80 -23.06 -8.22 3.18
CA ASN A 80 -23.29 -7.25 2.10
C ASN A 80 -22.02 -6.48 1.67
N PHE A 81 -20.85 -6.84 2.21
CA PHE A 81 -19.56 -6.19 2.01
C PHE A 81 -19.50 -4.70 2.35
N THR A 82 -20.40 -4.20 3.22
CA THR A 82 -20.39 -2.78 3.62
C THR A 82 -19.49 -2.48 4.81
N SER A 83 -18.85 -3.50 5.39
CA SER A 83 -17.86 -3.36 6.46
C SER A 83 -17.05 -4.66 6.60
N PHE A 84 -15.90 -4.56 7.26
CA PHE A 84 -15.13 -5.71 7.72
C PHE A 84 -14.58 -5.46 9.12
N GLN A 85 -14.28 -6.53 9.83
CA GLN A 85 -13.67 -6.49 11.18
C GLN A 85 -12.51 -7.47 11.26
N PRO A 86 -11.30 -7.05 11.68
CA PRO A 86 -10.26 -8.00 12.08
C PRO A 86 -10.79 -8.94 13.17
N LEU A 87 -10.38 -10.20 13.17
CA LEU A 87 -10.78 -11.09 14.27
C LEU A 87 -10.18 -10.65 15.61
N ALA A 88 -9.02 -10.00 15.57
CA ALA A 88 -8.27 -9.59 16.75
C ALA A 88 -8.75 -8.29 17.42
N CYS A 89 -9.53 -7.44 16.74
CA CYS A 89 -10.01 -6.17 17.28
C CYS A 89 -11.28 -5.67 16.57
N GLU A 90 -11.97 -4.71 17.19
CA GLU A 90 -13.15 -4.06 16.63
C GLU A 90 -12.83 -2.66 16.11
N ILE A 91 -13.09 -2.43 14.83
CA ILE A 91 -13.06 -1.12 14.18
C ILE A 91 -14.35 -0.40 14.52
N VAL A 92 -14.22 0.68 15.29
CA VAL A 92 -15.33 1.58 15.66
C VAL A 92 -15.37 2.76 14.68
N PRO A 93 -16.53 3.06 14.06
CA PRO A 93 -16.68 4.22 13.18
C PRO A 93 -16.29 5.53 13.88
N ALA A 94 -15.58 6.40 13.16
CA ALA A 94 -15.10 7.66 13.70
C ALA A 94 -16.14 8.79 13.59
N ASN A 95 -16.21 9.64 14.61
CA ASN A 95 -16.74 11.00 14.45
C ASN A 95 -15.67 11.87 13.77
N ILE A 96 -15.69 11.89 12.43
CA ILE A 96 -14.64 12.52 11.61
C ILE A 96 -14.43 14.00 11.96
N PRO A 97 -15.46 14.87 12.07
CA PRO A 97 -15.26 16.28 12.40
C PRO A 97 -14.54 16.48 13.74
N ASN A 98 -14.99 15.78 14.79
CA ASN A 98 -14.38 15.84 16.11
C ASN A 98 -12.94 15.33 16.10
N CYS A 99 -12.69 14.24 15.37
CA CYS A 99 -11.35 13.67 15.22
C CYS A 99 -10.38 14.64 14.53
N LEU A 100 -10.77 15.26 13.41
CA LEU A 100 -9.94 16.23 12.71
C LEU A 100 -9.63 17.45 13.60
N GLN A 101 -10.61 17.92 14.38
CA GLN A 101 -10.43 19.02 15.32
C GLN A 101 -9.45 18.65 16.45
N LYS A 102 -9.65 17.51 17.11
CA LYS A 102 -8.79 17.02 18.21
C LYS A 102 -7.36 16.75 17.74
N SER A 103 -7.19 16.12 16.58
CA SER A 103 -5.89 15.81 15.99
C SER A 103 -5.24 17.02 15.30
N GLN A 104 -5.92 18.17 15.25
CA GLN A 104 -5.47 19.39 14.58
C GLN A 104 -5.03 19.18 13.11
N ILE A 105 -5.67 18.25 12.40
CA ILE A 105 -5.37 17.94 11.01
C ILE A 105 -5.95 19.04 10.11
N ARG A 106 -5.09 19.71 9.36
CA ARG A 106 -5.43 20.77 8.40
C ARG A 106 -5.16 20.37 6.96
N SER A 107 -4.35 19.35 6.74
CA SER A 107 -4.06 18.83 5.40
C SER A 107 -3.97 17.30 5.38
N ILE A 108 -4.61 16.70 4.38
CA ILE A 108 -4.55 15.27 4.10
C ILE A 108 -3.94 15.04 2.72
N GLY A 109 -2.85 14.28 2.67
CA GLY A 109 -2.23 13.81 1.44
C GLY A 109 -2.62 12.38 1.14
N VAL A 110 -2.98 12.08 -0.11
CA VAL A 110 -3.19 10.72 -0.60
C VAL A 110 -2.24 10.51 -1.77
N LEU A 111 -1.36 9.52 -1.67
CA LEU A 111 -0.42 9.16 -2.73
C LEU A 111 -0.76 7.76 -3.23
N GLY A 112 -0.90 7.61 -4.53
CA GLY A 112 -1.25 6.33 -5.13
C GLY A 112 -1.41 6.41 -6.65
N ASP A 113 -1.69 5.26 -7.26
CA ASP A 113 -2.07 5.13 -8.66
C ASP A 113 -3.59 5.38 -8.84
N SER A 114 -4.20 4.77 -9.86
CA SER A 114 -5.66 4.83 -10.08
C SER A 114 -6.49 4.37 -8.88
N GLN A 115 -5.98 3.46 -8.03
CA GLN A 115 -6.63 3.07 -6.78
C GLN A 115 -6.51 4.19 -5.75
N GLY A 116 -5.32 4.80 -5.64
CA GLY A 116 -5.06 5.97 -4.80
C GLY A 116 -6.06 7.09 -5.05
N LYS A 117 -6.34 7.40 -6.32
CA LYS A 117 -7.36 8.38 -6.70
C LYS A 117 -8.74 8.03 -6.15
N ARG A 118 -9.14 6.75 -6.24
CA ARG A 118 -10.45 6.29 -5.76
C ARG A 118 -10.54 6.38 -4.23
N TYR A 119 -9.46 6.10 -3.51
CA TYR A 119 -9.39 6.34 -2.06
C TYR A 119 -9.52 7.83 -1.72
N ALA A 120 -8.85 8.72 -2.46
CA ALA A 120 -8.96 10.16 -2.23
C ALA A 120 -10.40 10.68 -2.48
N LEU A 121 -11.06 10.21 -3.55
CA LEU A 121 -12.46 10.55 -3.84
C LEU A 121 -13.42 9.98 -2.77
N SER A 122 -13.15 8.77 -2.28
CA SER A 122 -13.90 8.16 -1.20
C SER A 122 -13.75 8.95 0.11
N LEU A 123 -12.54 9.43 0.43
CA LEU A 123 -12.31 10.34 1.55
C LEU A 123 -13.16 11.61 1.45
N GLN A 124 -13.20 12.26 0.28
CA GLN A 124 -14.08 13.42 0.07
C GLN A 124 -15.55 13.08 0.26
N THR A 125 -15.97 11.91 -0.21
CA THR A 125 -17.35 11.42 -0.05
C THR A 125 -17.69 11.20 1.42
N LYS A 126 -16.79 10.62 2.21
CA LYS A 126 -16.96 10.41 3.67
C LYS A 126 -16.99 11.74 4.43
N LEU A 127 -16.14 12.69 4.06
CA LEU A 127 -16.17 14.04 4.63
C LEU A 127 -17.49 14.76 4.33
N LYS A 128 -17.98 14.69 3.09
CA LYS A 128 -19.28 15.24 2.71
C LYS A 128 -20.42 14.61 3.52
N LYS A 129 -20.41 13.28 3.69
CA LYS A 129 -21.39 12.56 4.54
C LYS A 129 -21.31 12.99 6.01
N ALA A 130 -20.13 13.41 6.48
CA ALA A 130 -19.92 13.95 7.82
C ALA A 130 -20.20 15.46 7.94
N GLY A 131 -20.85 16.09 6.93
CA GLY A 131 -21.19 17.50 6.95
C GLY A 131 -20.05 18.46 6.57
N ILE A 132 -18.93 17.96 6.05
CA ILE A 132 -17.77 18.74 5.63
C ILE A 132 -17.79 18.88 4.10
N ALA A 133 -18.25 20.02 3.60
CA ALA A 133 -18.32 20.27 2.16
C ALA A 133 -16.92 20.53 1.58
N CYS A 134 -16.59 19.84 0.47
CA CYS A 134 -15.32 19.97 -0.24
C CYS A 134 -15.54 20.50 -1.65
N THR A 135 -14.67 21.42 -2.09
CA THR A 135 -14.58 21.90 -3.48
C THR A 135 -13.20 21.61 -4.02
N THR A 136 -13.13 21.11 -5.27
CA THR A 136 -11.85 20.95 -5.95
C THR A 136 -11.39 22.31 -6.48
N ILE A 137 -10.22 22.75 -6.05
CA ILE A 137 -9.66 24.06 -6.37
C ILE A 137 -8.67 23.99 -7.53
N GLU A 138 -8.07 22.82 -7.77
CA GLU A 138 -7.12 22.63 -8.86
C GLU A 138 -7.07 21.17 -9.30
N HIS A 139 -6.94 20.97 -10.61
CA HIS A 139 -6.75 19.67 -11.24
C HIS A 139 -5.49 19.69 -12.09
N GLU A 140 -4.74 18.60 -12.06
CA GLU A 140 -3.66 18.38 -12.99
C GLU A 140 -4.25 18.09 -14.38
N HIS A 141 -3.87 18.87 -15.39
CA HIS A 141 -4.24 18.62 -16.77
C HIS A 141 -3.10 17.88 -17.49
N HIS A 142 -3.34 16.62 -17.87
CA HIS A 142 -2.43 15.83 -18.71
C HIS A 142 -2.68 16.19 -20.17
N GLY A 143 -1.86 17.05 -20.77
CA GLY A 143 -1.95 17.37 -22.21
C GLY A 143 -1.59 16.16 -23.08
N ASP A 144 -0.30 15.79 -23.08
CA ASP A 144 0.24 14.71 -23.93
C ASP A 144 0.52 13.42 -23.15
N GLY A 145 -0.33 13.12 -22.15
CA GLY A 145 -0.06 12.02 -21.22
C GLY A 145 1.23 12.22 -20.42
N LYS A 146 1.69 13.47 -20.22
CA LYS A 146 2.78 13.81 -19.30
C LYS A 146 2.21 14.54 -18.10
N ALA A 147 2.86 14.44 -16.94
CA ALA A 147 2.45 15.24 -15.80
C ALA A 147 2.55 16.74 -16.12
N ASN A 148 1.82 17.55 -15.37
CA ASN A 148 1.84 18.99 -15.57
C ASN A 148 2.89 19.65 -14.68
N VAL A 149 4.02 20.05 -15.26
CA VAL A 149 5.10 20.77 -14.53
C VAL A 149 4.56 21.96 -13.77
N ASN A 150 3.62 22.71 -14.36
CA ASN A 150 3.10 23.93 -13.73
C ASN A 150 2.26 23.61 -12.50
N TYR A 151 1.48 22.53 -12.56
CA TYR A 151 0.73 22.02 -11.42
C TYR A 151 1.66 21.66 -10.26
N PHE A 152 2.75 20.93 -10.53
CA PHE A 152 3.72 20.57 -9.49
C PHE A 152 4.61 21.74 -9.07
N ALA A 153 4.89 22.70 -9.95
CA ALA A 153 5.66 23.88 -9.60
C ALA A 153 4.90 24.83 -8.67
N ARG A 154 3.55 24.84 -8.69
CA ARG A 154 2.72 25.75 -7.88
C ARG A 154 3.15 27.22 -7.96
N GLY A 155 3.51 27.67 -9.17
CA GLY A 155 4.01 29.03 -9.39
C GLY A 155 5.47 29.26 -8.95
N ASN A 156 6.16 28.28 -8.38
CA ASN A 156 7.59 28.37 -8.09
C ASN A 156 8.40 28.24 -9.39
N GLN A 157 8.89 29.37 -9.89
CA GLN A 157 9.63 29.43 -11.15
C GLN A 157 10.94 28.62 -11.11
N THR A 158 11.60 28.55 -9.95
CA THR A 158 12.81 27.74 -9.78
C THR A 158 12.48 26.25 -9.91
N LEU A 159 11.42 25.78 -9.25
CA LEU A 159 10.98 24.40 -9.38
C LEU A 159 10.52 24.10 -10.81
N ARG A 160 9.77 25.00 -11.43
CA ARG A 160 9.32 24.88 -12.82
C ARG A 160 10.48 24.69 -13.80
N ILE A 161 11.51 25.54 -13.74
CA ILE A 161 12.66 25.48 -14.65
C ILE A 161 13.47 24.21 -14.42
N LYS A 162 13.59 23.78 -13.16
CA LYS A 162 14.40 22.62 -12.82
C LYS A 162 13.69 21.30 -13.09
N THR A 163 12.35 21.26 -13.10
CA THR A 163 11.57 20.03 -13.29
C THR A 163 11.54 19.63 -14.77
N VAL A 164 12.15 18.51 -15.11
CA VAL A 164 12.10 17.87 -16.42
C VAL A 164 11.11 16.69 -16.36
N MET A 165 10.24 16.64 -17.36
CA MET A 165 9.26 15.56 -17.49
C MET A 165 9.91 14.36 -18.15
N GLY A 166 9.89 13.22 -17.46
CA GLY A 166 10.24 11.92 -18.04
C GLY A 166 9.17 11.39 -18.99
N ASP A 167 9.24 10.09 -19.28
CA ASP A 167 8.31 9.41 -20.20
C ASP A 167 6.85 9.50 -19.76
N SER A 168 5.94 9.44 -20.74
CA SER A 168 4.48 9.57 -20.58
C SER A 168 3.90 8.72 -19.45
N TYR A 169 3.02 9.32 -18.63
CA TYR A 169 2.04 8.66 -17.79
C TYR A 169 1.23 7.66 -18.62
N LYS A 170 1.13 6.43 -18.12
CA LYS A 170 0.30 5.40 -18.76
C LYS A 170 -1.17 5.52 -18.31
N CYS A 171 -1.45 6.26 -17.23
CA CYS A 171 -2.79 6.47 -16.71
C CYS A 171 -3.32 7.88 -16.95
N ASN A 172 -4.05 8.07 -18.05
CA ASN A 172 -4.72 9.34 -18.39
C ASN A 172 -5.81 9.76 -17.39
N ARG A 173 -6.29 8.82 -16.55
CA ARG A 173 -7.33 9.09 -15.55
C ARG A 173 -6.79 9.31 -14.14
N CYS A 174 -5.47 9.24 -13.97
CA CYS A 174 -4.82 9.34 -12.66
C CYS A 174 -4.41 10.77 -12.29
N ALA A 175 -4.77 11.79 -13.08
CA ALA A 175 -4.48 13.18 -12.78
C ALA A 175 -4.69 13.59 -11.32
N SER A 176 -3.64 14.21 -10.76
CA SER A 176 -3.59 14.75 -9.41
C SER A 176 -4.65 15.84 -9.20
N PHE A 177 -5.06 16.09 -7.96
CA PHE A 177 -5.98 17.18 -7.66
C PHE A 177 -5.81 17.71 -6.24
N ARG A 178 -6.24 18.97 -6.05
CA ARG A 178 -6.29 19.64 -4.75
C ARG A 178 -7.68 20.13 -4.48
N SER A 179 -8.16 19.86 -3.27
CA SER A 179 -9.47 20.27 -2.81
C SER A 179 -9.38 20.98 -1.47
N GLN A 180 -10.32 21.87 -1.23
CA GLN A 180 -10.48 22.60 0.01
C GLN A 180 -11.85 22.26 0.59
N CYS A 181 -11.87 21.91 1.87
CA CYS A 181 -13.09 21.57 2.57
C CYS A 181 -13.31 22.52 3.75
N GLN A 182 -14.56 22.91 3.96
CA GLN A 182 -14.95 23.82 5.03
C GLN A 182 -15.33 22.99 6.26
N LEU A 183 -14.56 23.13 7.34
CA LEU A 183 -14.86 22.44 8.59
C LEU A 183 -16.01 23.17 9.32
N PRO A 184 -16.97 22.44 9.91
CA PRO A 184 -18.02 23.05 10.72
C PRO A 184 -17.44 23.66 12.01
N GLY A 185 -17.88 24.87 12.38
CA GLY A 185 -17.49 25.56 13.62
C GLY A 185 -17.35 27.08 13.49
N GLU A 186 -17.14 27.78 14.61
CA GLU A 186 -17.07 29.27 14.70
C GLU A 186 -15.86 29.89 14.00
N LEU A 187 -14.77 29.13 13.87
CA LEU A 187 -13.59 29.54 13.12
C LEU A 187 -13.64 28.81 11.78
N GLN A 188 -13.80 29.54 10.67
CA GLN A 188 -13.77 29.07 9.28
C GLN A 188 -12.44 28.36 8.92
N LYS A 189 -12.18 27.21 9.54
CA LYS A 189 -10.98 26.40 9.34
C LYS A 189 -11.16 25.59 8.07
N THR A 190 -10.13 25.60 7.23
CA THR A 190 -10.13 24.88 5.97
C THR A 190 -9.28 23.63 6.09
N LEU A 191 -9.82 22.50 5.66
CA LEU A 191 -9.10 21.24 5.47
C LEU A 191 -8.67 21.16 4.02
N ARG A 192 -7.37 20.96 3.75
CA ARG A 192 -6.87 20.73 2.39
C ARG A 192 -6.74 19.24 2.14
N ILE A 193 -7.24 18.77 1.01
CA ILE A 193 -7.04 17.40 0.55
C ILE A 193 -6.26 17.46 -0.73
N GLU A 194 -5.23 16.64 -0.82
CA GLU A 194 -4.40 16.54 -2.00
C GLU A 194 -4.22 15.08 -2.39
N TYR A 195 -4.57 14.77 -3.62
CA TYR A 195 -4.22 13.51 -4.25
C TYR A 195 -3.04 13.74 -5.20
N ILE A 196 -1.96 12.98 -4.98
CA ILE A 196 -0.73 12.99 -5.76
C ILE A 196 -0.65 11.70 -6.53
N SER A 197 -0.76 11.80 -7.86
CA SER A 197 -0.63 10.66 -8.74
C SER A 197 0.79 10.13 -8.76
N ALA A 198 0.94 8.84 -8.52
CA ALA A 198 2.19 8.13 -8.75
C ALA A 198 1.87 6.69 -9.16
N ASP A 199 2.37 6.24 -10.30
CA ASP A 199 1.98 4.94 -10.90
C ASP A 199 3.00 3.83 -10.60
N LEU A 200 4.26 4.21 -10.34
CA LEU A 200 5.38 3.27 -10.15
C LEU A 200 6.18 3.59 -8.87
N PHE A 201 5.64 4.37 -7.94
CA PHE A 201 6.34 4.74 -6.71
C PHE A 201 6.57 3.53 -5.80
N PRO A 202 7.75 3.35 -5.17
CA PRO A 202 8.93 4.24 -5.16
C PRO A 202 9.97 3.94 -6.27
N ALA A 203 9.59 3.18 -7.29
CA ALA A 203 10.42 2.92 -8.47
C ALA A 203 10.22 3.99 -9.58
N GLN A 204 9.63 5.14 -9.24
CA GLN A 204 9.18 6.11 -10.21
C GLN A 204 10.35 6.94 -10.74
N ARG A 205 10.57 6.93 -12.06
CA ARG A 205 11.62 7.72 -12.73
C ARG A 205 11.09 8.92 -13.52
N HIS A 206 9.80 9.21 -13.42
CA HIS A 206 9.06 10.05 -14.38
C HIS A 206 9.27 11.57 -14.25
N ILE A 207 10.00 12.04 -13.24
CA ILE A 207 10.34 13.46 -13.11
C ILE A 207 11.80 13.53 -12.65
N SER A 208 12.63 14.27 -13.38
CA SER A 208 14.02 14.56 -12.99
C SER A 208 14.23 16.06 -12.82
N LEU A 209 15.24 16.46 -12.06
CA LEU A 209 15.58 17.87 -11.87
C LEU A 209 16.77 18.23 -12.80
N GLY A 210 16.49 18.71 -14.02
CA GLY A 210 17.52 19.02 -15.02
C GLY A 210 18.33 17.77 -15.47
N SER A 211 19.64 17.95 -15.69
CA SER A 211 20.61 16.89 -16.02
C SER A 211 21.15 16.13 -14.80
N SER A 212 20.63 16.41 -13.60
CA SER A 212 21.08 15.76 -12.37
C SER A 212 20.26 14.50 -12.06
N ASN A 213 20.92 13.48 -11.50
CA ASN A 213 20.34 12.19 -11.10
C ASN A 213 19.47 12.31 -9.83
N ILE A 214 18.51 13.25 -9.80
CA ILE A 214 17.56 13.42 -8.69
C ILE A 214 16.38 12.47 -8.89
N THR A 215 16.00 11.74 -7.83
CA THR A 215 14.89 10.78 -7.87
C THR A 215 13.53 11.46 -7.75
N TYR A 216 12.45 10.79 -8.18
CA TYR A 216 11.10 11.35 -8.07
C TYR A 216 10.73 11.61 -6.60
N GLU A 217 11.18 10.75 -5.69
CA GLU A 217 11.02 10.88 -4.24
C GLU A 217 11.65 12.17 -3.72
N GLU A 218 12.86 12.50 -4.17
CA GLU A 218 13.56 13.74 -3.80
C GLU A 218 12.81 14.97 -4.33
N ILE A 219 12.32 14.95 -5.57
CA ILE A 219 11.51 16.06 -6.11
C ILE A 219 10.23 16.21 -5.30
N LEU A 220 9.55 15.10 -5.02
CA LEU A 220 8.30 15.10 -4.29
C LEU A 220 8.49 15.63 -2.86
N PHE A 221 9.49 15.19 -2.12
CA PHE A 221 9.63 15.53 -0.71
C PHE A 221 10.46 16.78 -0.45
N ASP A 222 11.50 17.05 -1.23
CA ASP A 222 12.37 18.21 -1.01
C ASP A 222 11.82 19.47 -1.66
N SER A 223 11.18 19.32 -2.83
CA SER A 223 10.78 20.47 -3.64
C SER A 223 9.27 20.70 -3.64
N TYR A 224 8.49 19.66 -3.94
CA TYR A 224 7.04 19.77 -3.92
C TYR A 224 6.57 19.94 -2.48
N LEU A 225 6.54 18.88 -1.68
CA LEU A 225 6.01 18.90 -0.32
C LEU A 225 6.87 19.64 0.71
N GLY A 226 8.07 20.09 0.35
CA GLY A 226 9.07 20.61 1.31
C GLY A 226 8.53 21.63 2.31
N ASN A 227 7.73 22.59 1.85
CA ASN A 227 7.14 23.63 2.71
C ASN A 227 5.65 23.43 3.05
N HIS A 228 5.04 22.34 2.58
CA HIS A 228 3.59 22.12 2.73
C HIS A 228 3.23 20.65 2.94
N PHE A 229 4.13 19.88 3.56
CA PHE A 229 3.93 18.46 3.84
C PHE A 229 2.60 18.25 4.61
N PRO A 230 1.72 17.33 4.16
CA PRO A 230 0.43 17.13 4.81
C PRO A 230 0.54 16.64 6.26
N ASP A 231 -0.45 16.98 7.09
CA ASP A 231 -0.51 16.55 8.49
C ASP A 231 -0.82 15.06 8.61
N PHE A 232 -1.66 14.55 7.71
CA PHE A 232 -2.09 13.16 7.66
C PHE A 232 -1.91 12.62 6.23
N ASN A 233 -1.14 11.54 6.07
CA ASN A 233 -0.75 11.03 4.76
C ASN A 233 -1.17 9.57 4.61
N LEU A 234 -1.84 9.25 3.50
CA LEU A 234 -2.25 7.91 3.11
C LEU A 234 -1.49 7.52 1.83
N PHE A 235 -0.42 6.75 1.96
CA PHE A 235 0.40 6.32 0.83
C PHE A 235 0.11 4.85 0.52
N PHE A 236 -0.49 4.59 -0.63
CA PHE A 236 -0.84 3.25 -1.07
C PHE A 236 0.34 2.63 -1.82
N ILE A 237 1.13 1.83 -1.11
CA ILE A 237 2.32 1.15 -1.61
C ILE A 237 2.43 -0.25 -0.98
N PRO A 238 2.89 -1.29 -1.71
CA PRO A 238 3.19 -1.28 -3.14
C PRO A 238 1.94 -1.07 -4.00
N MET A 239 2.04 -0.22 -5.02
CA MET A 239 1.00 -0.12 -6.04
C MET A 239 0.92 -1.42 -6.83
N ASN A 240 -0.25 -1.74 -7.36
CA ASN A 240 -0.47 -2.96 -8.12
C ASN A 240 0.44 -3.08 -9.35
N HIS A 241 0.92 -1.96 -9.91
CA HIS A 241 1.89 -1.97 -11.01
C HIS A 241 3.29 -2.47 -10.60
N LEU A 242 3.65 -2.41 -9.31
CA LEU A 242 4.96 -2.84 -8.83
C LEU A 242 5.16 -4.35 -8.87
N LYS A 243 4.11 -5.15 -9.07
CA LYS A 243 4.23 -6.61 -9.30
C LYS A 243 5.16 -6.97 -10.47
N LYS A 244 5.46 -6.01 -11.36
CA LYS A 244 6.40 -6.17 -12.47
C LYS A 244 7.88 -6.16 -12.04
N TYR A 245 8.19 -5.73 -10.81
CA TYR A 245 9.54 -5.70 -10.27
C TYR A 245 9.78 -6.90 -9.35
N SER A 246 11.04 -7.35 -9.28
CA SER A 246 11.45 -8.40 -8.36
C SER A 246 11.32 -7.91 -6.92
N ALA A 247 11.21 -8.84 -5.97
CA ALA A 247 11.21 -8.48 -4.55
C ALA A 247 12.48 -7.73 -4.14
N ALA A 248 13.65 -8.10 -4.68
CA ALA A 248 14.90 -7.40 -4.45
C ALA A 248 14.84 -5.94 -4.93
N ASN A 249 14.44 -5.71 -6.19
CA ASN A 249 14.32 -4.35 -6.73
C ASN A 249 13.32 -3.50 -5.94
N PHE A 250 12.22 -4.10 -5.48
CA PHE A 250 11.24 -3.40 -4.65
C PHE A 250 11.86 -3.00 -3.30
N ARG A 251 12.60 -3.89 -2.64
CA ARG A 251 13.28 -3.60 -1.37
C ARG A 251 14.24 -2.42 -1.51
N ASP A 252 15.10 -2.44 -2.52
CA ASP A 252 16.09 -1.38 -2.74
C ASP A 252 15.42 -0.01 -2.92
N HIS A 253 14.39 0.06 -3.78
CA HIS A 253 13.65 1.30 -4.01
C HIS A 253 12.85 1.74 -2.77
N PHE A 254 12.24 0.79 -2.06
CA PHE A 254 11.46 1.11 -0.87
C PHE A 254 12.32 1.57 0.30
N GLU A 255 13.48 0.97 0.50
CA GLU A 255 14.45 1.40 1.52
C GLU A 255 14.95 2.83 1.25
N HIS A 256 15.29 3.12 -0.01
CA HIS A 256 15.65 4.47 -0.43
C HIS A 256 14.52 5.48 -0.17
N PHE A 257 13.29 5.15 -0.58
CA PHE A 257 12.11 5.97 -0.32
C PHE A 257 11.90 6.19 1.18
N LEU A 258 11.94 5.14 1.99
CA LEU A 258 11.69 5.22 3.42
C LEU A 258 12.75 6.11 4.11
N SER A 259 14.01 6.04 3.67
CA SER A 259 15.08 6.92 4.13
C SER A 259 14.77 8.40 3.83
N ILE A 260 14.37 8.71 2.59
CA ILE A 260 13.98 10.08 2.21
C ILE A 260 12.78 10.54 3.03
N LEU A 261 11.72 9.73 3.11
CA LEU A 261 10.51 10.05 3.85
C LEU A 261 10.83 10.40 5.31
N LYS A 262 11.64 9.57 5.98
CA LYS A 262 12.03 9.78 7.38
C LYS A 262 12.85 11.04 7.57
N LYS A 263 13.72 11.37 6.61
CA LYS A 263 14.54 12.59 6.64
C LYS A 263 13.71 13.86 6.44
N ARG A 264 12.65 13.80 5.62
CA ARG A 264 11.96 14.99 5.11
C ARG A 264 10.59 15.25 5.69
N LYS A 265 9.90 14.23 6.21
CA LYS A 265 8.60 14.46 6.84
C LYS A 265 8.77 15.29 8.11
N PRO A 266 7.89 16.27 8.37
CA PRO A 266 7.84 16.93 9.67
C PRO A 266 7.52 15.95 10.81
N ALA A 267 8.03 16.23 12.01
CA ALA A 267 7.76 15.44 13.20
C ALA A 267 6.26 15.37 13.55
N ARG A 268 5.50 16.42 13.20
CA ARG A 268 4.04 16.46 13.43
C ARG A 268 3.26 15.57 12.48
N SER A 269 3.75 15.33 11.26
CA SER A 269 3.04 14.60 10.20
C SER A 269 2.97 13.10 10.47
N GLU A 270 1.76 12.56 10.32
CA GLU A 270 1.47 11.13 10.35
C GLU A 270 1.45 10.57 8.93
N VAL A 271 2.04 9.38 8.76
CA VAL A 271 2.10 8.69 7.47
C VAL A 271 1.64 7.25 7.64
N TYR A 272 0.61 6.87 6.91
CA TYR A 272 0.14 5.49 6.78
C TYR A 272 0.64 4.93 5.44
N LEU A 273 1.48 3.90 5.51
CA LEU A 273 1.92 3.14 4.35
C LEU A 273 1.01 1.92 4.22
N LEU A 274 0.10 1.96 3.25
CA LEU A 274 -1.03 1.06 3.10
C LEU A 274 -0.71 -0.01 2.05
N PRO A 275 -0.65 -1.31 2.41
CA PRO A 275 -0.28 -2.40 1.50
C PRO A 275 -1.19 -2.52 0.28
N GLY A 276 -0.70 -3.18 -0.78
CA GLY A 276 -1.46 -3.43 -2.01
C GLY A 276 -2.62 -4.41 -1.80
N THR A 277 -3.66 -4.31 -2.64
CA THR A 277 -4.85 -5.17 -2.62
C THR A 277 -4.68 -6.39 -3.53
N ALA A 278 -5.52 -7.41 -3.34
CA ALA A 278 -5.57 -8.57 -4.23
C ALA A 278 -5.94 -8.17 -5.67
N GLU A 279 -5.45 -8.95 -6.64
CA GLU A 279 -5.89 -8.94 -8.03
C GLU A 279 -6.51 -10.29 -8.38
N PHE A 280 -7.45 -10.29 -9.32
CA PHE A 280 -8.20 -11.48 -9.68
C PHE A 280 -8.08 -11.76 -11.17
N GLU A 281 -7.96 -13.04 -11.53
CA GLU A 281 -7.86 -13.45 -12.92
C GLU A 281 -9.23 -13.62 -13.59
N SER A 282 -10.26 -14.01 -12.84
CA SER A 282 -11.60 -14.25 -13.39
C SER A 282 -12.27 -13.01 -13.99
N PRO A 283 -12.24 -11.81 -13.37
CA PRO A 283 -12.92 -10.63 -13.91
C PRO A 283 -12.12 -9.94 -15.03
N ARG A 284 -10.86 -10.36 -15.28
CA ARG A 284 -10.09 -9.81 -16.39
C ARG A 284 -10.69 -10.22 -17.72
N VAL A 285 -10.79 -9.26 -18.63
CA VAL A 285 -11.19 -9.51 -20.02
C VAL A 285 -10.30 -10.61 -20.65
N PRO A 286 -10.87 -11.58 -21.38
CA PRO A 286 -10.10 -12.73 -21.90
C PRO A 286 -8.86 -12.36 -22.73
N LYS A 287 -8.92 -11.24 -23.48
CA LYS A 287 -7.81 -10.74 -24.31
C LYS A 287 -6.80 -9.86 -23.56
N SER A 288 -6.95 -9.70 -22.25
CA SER A 288 -6.01 -8.91 -21.45
C SER A 288 -4.64 -9.59 -21.43
N ARG A 289 -3.59 -8.86 -21.83
CA ARG A 289 -2.19 -9.33 -21.71
C ARG A 289 -1.74 -9.61 -20.27
N TYR A 290 -2.55 -9.25 -19.28
CA TYR A 290 -2.29 -9.50 -17.87
C TYR A 290 -3.05 -10.71 -17.31
N LYS A 291 -3.99 -11.30 -18.06
CA LYS A 291 -4.73 -12.48 -17.61
C LYS A 291 -3.83 -13.70 -17.56
N TYR A 292 -3.78 -14.34 -16.40
CA TYR A 292 -2.87 -15.45 -16.03
C TYR A 292 -1.39 -15.15 -16.28
N LYS A 293 -1.03 -13.86 -16.40
CA LYS A 293 0.36 -13.48 -16.58
C LYS A 293 1.12 -13.74 -15.28
N ARG A 294 2.24 -14.44 -15.39
CA ARG A 294 3.16 -14.65 -14.28
C ARG A 294 4.20 -13.53 -14.19
N PHE A 295 4.52 -13.16 -12.96
CA PHE A 295 5.55 -12.20 -12.59
C PHE A 295 6.52 -12.91 -11.66
N PHE A 296 7.76 -13.14 -12.12
CA PHE A 296 8.75 -13.92 -11.37
C PHE A 296 8.23 -15.32 -10.96
N GLY A 297 7.47 -15.97 -11.84
CA GLY A 297 6.88 -17.30 -11.62
C GLY A 297 5.53 -17.31 -10.91
N LEU A 298 5.11 -16.19 -10.32
CA LEU A 298 3.89 -16.06 -9.50
C LEU A 298 2.76 -15.35 -10.23
N LEU A 299 1.50 -15.62 -9.88
CA LEU A 299 0.37 -14.80 -10.34
C LEU A 299 0.38 -13.41 -9.68
N ALA A 300 -0.42 -12.49 -10.20
CA ALA A 300 -0.45 -11.11 -9.70
C ALA A 300 -0.76 -11.02 -8.19
N LEU A 301 -1.74 -11.79 -7.70
CA LEU A 301 -2.12 -11.82 -6.29
C LEU A 301 -0.92 -12.22 -5.42
N ASP A 302 -0.29 -13.36 -5.72
CA ASP A 302 0.80 -13.90 -4.93
C ASP A 302 2.02 -12.97 -4.96
N GLN A 303 2.33 -12.39 -6.12
CA GLN A 303 3.42 -11.43 -6.23
C GLN A 303 3.15 -10.18 -5.39
N ILE A 304 1.93 -9.63 -5.38
CA ILE A 304 1.58 -8.48 -4.53
C ILE A 304 1.70 -8.86 -3.05
N HIS A 305 1.28 -10.07 -2.67
CA HIS A 305 1.43 -10.56 -1.30
C HIS A 305 2.91 -10.59 -0.87
N VAL A 306 3.80 -11.09 -1.72
CA VAL A 306 5.25 -11.06 -1.48
C VAL A 306 5.75 -9.62 -1.29
N LEU A 307 5.31 -8.67 -2.13
CA LEU A 307 5.71 -7.26 -1.98
C LEU A 307 5.18 -6.65 -0.66
N ASN A 308 3.94 -6.95 -0.27
CA ASN A 308 3.36 -6.52 1.01
C ASN A 308 4.17 -7.04 2.21
N GLN A 309 4.59 -8.31 2.19
CA GLN A 309 5.42 -8.91 3.23
C GLN A 309 6.81 -8.24 3.32
N ASN A 310 7.42 -7.93 2.18
CA ASN A 310 8.69 -7.19 2.14
C ASN A 310 8.52 -5.77 2.70
N MET A 311 7.43 -5.09 2.35
CA MET A 311 7.13 -3.78 2.93
C MET A 311 7.00 -3.86 4.44
N PHE A 312 6.23 -4.83 4.95
CA PHE A 312 6.06 -5.02 6.38
C PHE A 312 7.38 -5.25 7.12
N SER A 313 8.26 -6.11 6.59
CA SER A 313 9.53 -6.41 7.24
C SER A 313 10.42 -5.16 7.38
N MET A 314 10.41 -4.27 6.38
CA MET A 314 11.13 -3.00 6.41
C MET A 314 10.49 -1.97 7.36
N LEU A 315 9.16 -1.96 7.50
CA LEU A 315 8.43 -1.02 8.35
C LEU A 315 8.33 -1.44 9.82
N LYS A 316 8.49 -2.72 10.12
CA LYS A 316 8.27 -3.31 11.45
C LYS A 316 8.96 -2.51 12.55
N ARG A 317 10.22 -2.11 12.35
CA ARG A 317 10.98 -1.31 13.32
C ARG A 317 10.37 0.07 13.55
N ASP A 318 10.01 0.77 12.48
CA ASP A 318 9.42 2.11 12.60
C ASP A 318 8.04 2.08 13.28
N ILE A 319 7.29 0.98 13.14
CA ILE A 319 5.99 0.77 13.79
C ILE A 319 6.14 0.45 15.29
N ILE A 320 7.06 -0.47 15.65
CA ILE A 320 7.23 -0.96 17.02
C ILE A 320 8.12 -0.03 17.85
N GLU A 321 9.32 0.26 17.37
CA GLU A 321 10.41 0.85 18.17
C GLU A 321 10.39 2.38 18.11
N HIS A 322 10.13 2.96 16.93
CA HIS A 322 10.18 4.41 16.74
C HIS A 322 8.81 5.05 16.87
N THR A 323 8.26 5.09 18.09
CA THR A 323 6.93 5.67 18.33
C THR A 323 6.82 7.15 17.94
N THR A 324 7.93 7.88 17.98
CA THR A 324 8.06 9.28 17.52
C THR A 324 8.09 9.41 16.00
N SER A 325 8.34 8.31 15.26
CA SER A 325 8.35 8.33 13.80
C SER A 325 6.99 8.69 13.24
N LYS A 326 5.88 8.39 13.91
CA LYS A 326 4.52 8.55 13.37
C LYS A 326 4.34 7.93 11.97
N ILE A 327 5.11 6.88 11.68
CA ILE A 327 4.92 6.01 10.52
C ILE A 327 4.11 4.82 10.99
N TYR A 328 3.01 4.59 10.30
CA TYR A 328 2.06 3.53 10.59
C TYR A 328 1.86 2.69 9.34
N SER A 329 1.36 1.49 9.56
CA SER A 329 0.75 0.69 8.51
C SER A 329 -0.56 0.12 9.03
N PHE A 330 -1.25 -0.62 8.19
CA PHE A 330 -2.59 -1.11 8.44
C PHE A 330 -2.61 -2.64 8.34
N LEU A 331 -3.69 -3.21 7.84
CA LEU A 331 -3.83 -4.63 7.57
C LEU A 331 -3.13 -5.00 6.25
N ASP A 332 -2.78 -6.28 6.09
CA ASP A 332 -2.38 -6.81 4.79
C ASP A 332 -3.60 -6.85 3.84
N LEU A 333 -3.68 -5.87 2.94
CA LEU A 333 -4.87 -5.69 2.12
C LEU A 333 -5.08 -6.81 1.11
N VAL A 334 -4.09 -7.64 0.78
CA VAL A 334 -4.32 -8.86 -0.01
C VAL A 334 -5.23 -9.81 0.75
N ASN A 335 -4.97 -10.05 2.04
CA ASN A 335 -5.80 -10.94 2.84
C ASN A 335 -7.20 -10.37 3.02
N VAL A 336 -7.29 -9.06 3.28
CA VAL A 336 -8.56 -8.35 3.45
C VAL A 336 -9.42 -8.45 2.18
N THR A 337 -8.82 -8.37 1.00
CA THR A 337 -9.57 -8.29 -0.27
C THR A 337 -9.67 -9.61 -1.03
N SER A 338 -8.97 -10.67 -0.62
CA SER A 338 -8.88 -11.93 -1.38
C SER A 338 -10.25 -12.61 -1.66
N SER A 339 -11.25 -12.39 -0.81
CA SER A 339 -12.62 -12.91 -0.99
C SER A 339 -13.52 -11.98 -1.82
N LEU A 340 -13.07 -10.78 -2.16
CA LEU A 340 -13.90 -9.73 -2.78
C LEU A 340 -13.89 -9.75 -4.31
N VAL A 341 -13.76 -10.94 -4.92
CA VAL A 341 -13.75 -11.09 -6.38
C VAL A 341 -15.01 -10.50 -7.03
N THR A 342 -16.16 -10.59 -6.36
CA THR A 342 -17.46 -10.05 -6.79
C THR A 342 -17.50 -8.52 -6.83
N LEU A 343 -16.65 -7.85 -6.04
CA LEU A 343 -16.50 -6.40 -6.07
C LEU A 343 -15.45 -5.93 -7.07
N SER A 344 -14.78 -6.84 -7.78
CA SER A 344 -13.78 -6.47 -8.78
C SER A 344 -14.43 -6.13 -10.12
N ASN A 345 -14.10 -4.98 -10.69
CA ASN A 345 -14.61 -4.55 -11.99
C ASN A 345 -13.85 -5.18 -13.17
N ASP A 346 -12.53 -5.33 -13.03
CA ASP A 346 -11.64 -5.72 -14.13
C ASP A 346 -10.46 -6.60 -13.69
N GLY A 347 -10.51 -7.13 -12.46
CA GLY A 347 -9.44 -7.91 -11.84
C GLY A 347 -8.36 -7.06 -11.18
N VAL A 348 -8.44 -5.73 -11.23
CA VAL A 348 -7.49 -4.79 -10.60
C VAL A 348 -8.22 -3.77 -9.72
N HIS A 349 -9.24 -3.11 -10.27
CA HIS A 349 -10.02 -2.09 -9.59
C HIS A 349 -11.26 -2.70 -8.94
N PHE A 350 -11.64 -2.17 -7.78
CA PHE A 350 -12.85 -2.55 -7.08
C PHE A 350 -14.00 -1.57 -7.38
N GLN A 351 -15.21 -1.95 -6.97
CA GLN A 351 -16.37 -1.08 -6.91
C GLN A 351 -16.21 0.00 -5.83
N PRO A 352 -16.92 1.15 -5.93
CA PRO A 352 -16.82 2.26 -4.98
C PRO A 352 -16.96 1.87 -3.50
N VAL A 353 -17.81 0.89 -3.19
CA VAL A 353 -18.07 0.42 -1.82
C VAL A 353 -16.79 0.00 -1.09
N TRP A 354 -15.85 -0.66 -1.77
CA TRP A 354 -14.58 -1.09 -1.16
C TRP A 354 -13.76 0.10 -0.65
N TYR A 355 -13.61 1.14 -1.48
CA TYR A 355 -12.84 2.33 -1.10
C TYR A 355 -13.49 3.05 0.08
N ASP A 356 -14.83 3.13 0.08
CA ASP A 356 -15.62 3.68 1.19
C ASP A 356 -15.39 2.92 2.49
N VAL A 357 -15.39 1.58 2.44
CA VAL A 357 -15.15 0.75 3.61
C VAL A 357 -13.72 0.90 4.14
N LEU A 358 -12.71 0.89 3.26
CA LEU A 358 -11.32 1.02 3.71
C LEU A 358 -11.04 2.39 4.33
N ILE A 359 -11.53 3.48 3.71
CA ILE A 359 -11.36 4.82 4.28
C ILE A 359 -12.04 4.94 5.64
N GLU A 360 -13.25 4.38 5.79
CA GLU A 360 -13.94 4.34 7.07
C GLU A 360 -13.15 3.57 8.13
N ALA A 361 -12.57 2.43 7.76
CA ALA A 361 -11.72 1.63 8.65
C ALA A 361 -10.45 2.38 9.08
N ILE A 362 -9.76 3.03 8.14
CA ILE A 362 -8.55 3.84 8.42
C ILE A 362 -8.89 5.00 9.35
N MET A 363 -9.96 5.74 9.06
CA MET A 363 -10.41 6.86 9.91
C MET A 363 -10.85 6.37 11.27
N GLY A 364 -11.59 5.25 11.32
CA GLY A 364 -11.96 4.54 12.54
C GLY A 364 -10.74 4.35 13.43
N VAL A 365 -9.72 3.65 12.94
CA VAL A 365 -8.49 3.35 13.68
C VAL A 365 -7.68 4.59 14.05
N HIS A 366 -7.53 5.54 13.13
CA HIS A 366 -6.79 6.78 13.38
C HIS A 366 -7.42 7.60 14.51
N CYS A 367 -8.75 7.60 14.61
CA CYS A 367 -9.49 8.42 15.56
C CYS A 367 -9.65 7.79 16.97
N GLN A 368 -9.16 6.57 17.20
CA GLN A 368 -9.19 5.90 18.53
C GLN A 368 -7.92 6.16 19.37
N ASN A 369 -7.39 7.39 19.35
CA ASN A 369 -6.20 7.76 20.13
C ASN A 369 -6.52 8.39 21.47
#